data_AF-A0A1N6VHY1-F1
#
_entry.id   AF-A0A1N6VHY1-F1
#
_cell.length_a   1.000
_cell.length_b   1.000
_cell.length_c   1.000
_cell.angle_alpha   90.00
_cell.angle_beta   90.00
_cell.angle_gamma   90.00
#
_symmetry.space_group_name_H-M   'P 1'
#
loop_
_entity.id
_entity.type
_entity.pdbx_description
1 polymer ?
#
loop_
_entity_poly.entity_id
_entity_poly.type
_entity_poly.pdbx_seq_one_letter_code
_entity_poly.pdbx_strand_id
1 'polypeptide(L)'
;MLDVLKFDIDNVRMDENILKTKFKKREYPTFTKYKYNFFDSELFSDRKKNTDEGEEADSNKSKSYKQSHHYIYFIIKNGEKTGKLYFNQNIRRNWIDYKKAADKKGIEYTDIIPRRPLMPRVMADLSYYNFIKIIELYAEELAIPKNIFWGANVTQVELGVNLRFPTNIKTKNGVEKMSLQGMLSSFGTLKNVPEKDTYGRSGVRFKADAFEISIYDKLKRIIFTKEIFKNKKESVKVKRRKKINEIHHFIRYELRVKEVSSFRRESFAGKLNTLKDIKDNWDLLLTSLFGTTEDIDFVDFLSPEIENELILSQLDSKSKSLFYDYLIYQGVKKIGYTEFIRDIVPLVNIKTRREFQKEVDEIYDEFRNKNPYNTSYEKMFLDTLNKRLDSLKIKPLLYKTSIYTL
;
A
#
# COMPACT_ATOMS: atom_id res chain seq x y z
N MET A 1 -5.48 4.70 6.18
CA MET A 1 -5.90 3.31 6.02
C MET A 1 -6.49 3.12 4.64
N LEU A 2 -7.59 3.77 4.26
CA LEU A 2 -8.09 3.69 2.87
C LEU A 2 -7.31 4.57 1.89
N ASP A 3 -7.07 4.03 0.70
CA ASP A 3 -6.33 4.68 -0.38
C ASP A 3 -7.17 4.94 -1.61
N VAL A 4 -7.55 3.85 -2.28
CA VAL A 4 -8.35 3.84 -3.51
C VAL A 4 -9.65 3.11 -3.21
N LEU A 5 -10.74 3.69 -3.69
CA LEU A 5 -12.07 3.15 -3.52
C LEU A 5 -12.79 3.19 -4.87
N LYS A 6 -13.33 2.04 -5.26
CA LYS A 6 -14.23 1.92 -6.39
C LYS A 6 -15.60 1.52 -5.88
N PHE A 7 -16.61 2.32 -6.18
CA PHE A 7 -17.96 2.10 -5.71
C PHE A 7 -18.97 2.67 -6.69
N ASP A 8 -20.22 2.26 -6.55
CA ASP A 8 -21.31 2.74 -7.37
C ASP A 8 -22.62 2.90 -6.59
N ILE A 9 -23.47 3.78 -7.10
CA ILE A 9 -24.80 4.04 -6.57
C ILE A 9 -25.79 3.76 -7.69
N ASP A 10 -26.65 2.77 -7.45
CA ASP A 10 -27.74 2.41 -8.36
C ASP A 10 -28.98 3.27 -8.13
N ASN A 11 -29.81 3.39 -9.16
CA ASN A 11 -31.11 4.04 -9.13
C ASN A 11 -31.08 5.49 -8.59
N VAL A 12 -29.99 6.23 -8.85
CA VAL A 12 -29.85 7.62 -8.42
C VAL A 12 -30.41 8.59 -9.46
N ARG A 13 -31.21 9.56 -9.01
CA ARG A 13 -31.63 10.71 -9.81
C ARG A 13 -30.68 11.86 -9.53
N MET A 14 -29.92 12.26 -10.55
CA MET A 14 -29.03 13.41 -10.46
C MET A 14 -29.82 14.71 -10.68
N ASP A 15 -29.51 15.73 -9.88
CA ASP A 15 -30.03 17.07 -10.09
C ASP A 15 -29.57 17.61 -11.47
N GLU A 16 -30.49 18.22 -12.23
CA GLU A 16 -30.19 18.69 -13.58
C GLU A 16 -29.12 19.79 -13.60
N ASN A 17 -29.10 20.67 -12.59
CA ASN A 17 -28.08 21.70 -12.47
C ASN A 17 -26.72 21.07 -12.20
N ILE A 18 -26.65 20.03 -11.36
CA ILE A 18 -25.41 19.26 -11.14
C ILE A 18 -24.94 18.59 -12.44
N LEU A 19 -25.84 17.94 -13.18
CA LEU A 19 -25.50 17.33 -14.48
C LEU A 19 -24.98 18.37 -15.48
N LYS A 20 -25.61 19.55 -15.56
CA LYS A 20 -25.20 20.62 -16.49
C LYS A 20 -23.87 21.27 -16.10
N THR A 21 -23.64 21.47 -14.80
CA THR A 21 -22.47 22.24 -14.30
C THR A 21 -21.24 21.38 -14.03
N LYS A 22 -21.41 20.10 -13.69
CA LYS A 22 -20.30 19.21 -13.27
C LYS A 22 -20.05 18.04 -14.20
N PHE A 23 -20.95 17.74 -15.15
CA PHE A 23 -20.81 16.58 -16.04
C PHE A 23 -20.91 16.91 -17.53
N LYS A 24 -20.00 16.33 -18.31
CA LYS A 24 -19.96 16.47 -19.75
C LYS A 24 -20.66 15.27 -20.36
N LYS A 25 -21.82 15.52 -20.96
CA LYS A 25 -22.56 14.52 -21.72
C LYS A 25 -21.69 14.02 -22.88
N ARG A 26 -21.56 12.71 -23.02
CA ARG A 26 -21.07 12.04 -24.22
C ARG A 26 -22.15 11.11 -24.72
N GLU A 27 -22.48 11.25 -25.99
CA GLU A 27 -23.41 10.37 -26.68
C GLU A 27 -22.63 9.19 -27.25
N TYR A 28 -23.16 7.99 -27.05
CA TYR A 28 -22.64 6.80 -27.70
C TYR A 28 -23.57 6.48 -28.87
N PRO A 29 -23.13 6.62 -30.13
CA PRO A 29 -23.99 6.51 -31.30
C PRO A 29 -24.62 5.13 -31.50
N THR A 30 -24.19 4.11 -30.74
CA THR A 30 -24.67 2.73 -30.81
C THR A 30 -25.43 2.24 -29.58
N PHE A 31 -25.66 3.07 -28.56
CA PHE A 31 -26.33 2.62 -27.33
C PHE A 31 -27.47 3.56 -26.91
N THR A 32 -28.56 2.95 -26.42
CA THR A 32 -29.72 3.57 -25.76
C THR A 32 -29.38 4.24 -24.41
N LYS A 33 -28.15 4.74 -24.25
CA LYS A 33 -27.59 5.23 -22.98
C LYS A 33 -26.77 6.50 -23.18
N TYR A 34 -26.93 7.43 -22.25
CA TYR A 34 -26.07 8.59 -22.10
C TYR A 34 -25.00 8.35 -21.03
N LYS A 35 -23.76 8.74 -21.32
CA LYS A 35 -22.67 8.74 -20.34
C LYS A 35 -22.25 10.17 -20.04
N TYR A 36 -22.44 10.57 -18.79
CA TYR A 36 -22.04 11.85 -18.24
C TYR A 36 -20.71 11.65 -17.53
N ASN A 37 -19.62 12.19 -18.07
CA ASN A 37 -18.33 12.13 -17.39
C ASN A 37 -18.19 13.38 -16.53
N PHE A 38 -17.85 13.20 -15.25
CA PHE A 38 -17.57 14.34 -14.39
C PHE A 38 -16.40 15.12 -14.97
N PHE A 39 -16.58 16.41 -15.25
CA PHE A 39 -15.50 17.30 -15.64
C PHE A 39 -15.39 18.36 -14.57
N ASP A 40 -14.27 18.33 -13.85
CA ASP A 40 -13.92 19.47 -13.02
C ASP A 40 -13.54 20.62 -13.96
N SER A 41 -14.25 21.73 -13.86
CA SER A 41 -14.24 22.83 -14.82
C SER A 41 -12.92 23.61 -14.88
N GLU A 42 -11.90 23.26 -14.09
CA GLU A 42 -10.58 23.92 -14.17
C GLU A 42 -9.38 22.98 -13.90
N LEU A 43 -9.57 21.79 -13.32
CA LEU A 43 -8.45 20.93 -12.87
C LEU A 43 -7.98 19.90 -13.92
N PHE A 44 -8.75 19.70 -15.00
CA PHE A 44 -8.37 18.85 -16.13
C PHE A 44 -8.23 19.62 -17.46
N SER A 45 -8.56 20.91 -17.46
CA SER A 45 -8.31 21.83 -18.58
C SER A 45 -6.97 22.54 -18.38
N ASP A 46 -5.88 21.78 -18.40
CA ASP A 46 -4.55 22.33 -18.70
C ASP A 46 -3.63 21.19 -19.15
N ARG A 47 -3.87 20.69 -20.37
CA ARG A 47 -2.74 20.37 -21.23
C ARG A 47 -2.21 21.68 -21.78
N LYS A 48 -1.44 22.42 -20.98
CA LYS A 48 -0.35 23.19 -21.58
C LYS A 48 0.55 22.13 -22.23
N LYS A 49 0.52 22.08 -23.56
CA LYS A 49 1.65 21.55 -24.33
C LYS A 49 2.86 22.31 -23.81
N ASN A 50 3.73 21.66 -23.05
CA ASN A 50 5.13 22.05 -23.09
C ASN A 50 5.64 21.58 -24.45
N THR A 51 5.47 22.44 -25.45
CA THR A 51 6.48 22.60 -26.49
C THR A 51 7.76 23.00 -25.77
N ASP A 52 8.79 22.17 -25.97
CA ASP A 52 10.22 22.42 -25.82
C ASP A 52 10.86 21.26 -25.07
N GLU A 53 11.16 20.21 -25.83
CA GLU A 53 12.45 19.52 -25.82
C GLU A 53 12.44 18.58 -27.03
N GLY A 54 13.40 18.80 -27.93
CA GLY A 54 13.53 18.16 -29.22
C GLY A 54 13.71 16.64 -29.14
N GLU A 55 13.36 16.04 -30.27
CA GLU A 55 14.00 14.90 -30.95
C GLU A 55 15.28 14.37 -30.23
N GLU A 56 15.41 13.08 -29.93
CA GLU A 56 15.30 12.00 -30.90
C GLU A 56 14.40 10.84 -30.47
N ALA A 57 13.68 10.35 -31.47
CA ALA A 57 12.87 9.17 -31.44
C ALA A 57 13.75 7.91 -31.42
N ASP A 58 13.36 6.95 -30.59
CA ASP A 58 13.36 5.57 -31.07
C ASP A 58 11.97 4.97 -30.91
N SER A 59 11.60 4.25 -31.96
CA SER A 59 10.28 4.31 -32.56
C SER A 59 9.43 3.09 -32.24
N ASN A 60 8.11 3.31 -32.23
CA ASN A 60 7.07 2.29 -32.40
C ASN A 60 6.92 1.21 -31.31
N LYS A 61 6.32 1.59 -30.17
CA LYS A 61 5.13 0.91 -29.59
C LYS A 61 4.62 1.67 -28.35
N SER A 62 3.30 1.82 -28.26
CA SER A 62 2.52 2.31 -27.10
C SER A 62 2.24 3.81 -26.95
N LYS A 63 1.81 4.49 -28.02
CA LYS A 63 0.86 5.61 -27.88
C LYS A 63 -0.57 5.08 -27.72
N SER A 64 -0.85 4.31 -26.66
CA SER A 64 -2.23 4.05 -26.22
C SER A 64 -2.48 4.81 -24.91
N TYR A 65 -3.30 5.85 -25.03
CA TYR A 65 -3.98 6.60 -23.98
C TYR A 65 -3.85 6.05 -22.55
N LYS A 66 -3.00 6.67 -21.73
CA LYS A 66 -3.16 6.67 -20.27
C LYS A 66 -4.45 7.42 -19.91
N GLN A 67 -5.61 6.76 -19.99
CA GLN A 67 -6.79 7.23 -19.26
C GLN A 67 -6.41 7.31 -17.77
N SER A 68 -6.76 8.42 -17.13
CA SER A 68 -6.55 8.61 -15.71
C SER A 68 -7.17 7.43 -14.95
N HIS A 69 -6.41 6.80 -14.07
CA HIS A 69 -6.85 5.64 -13.28
C HIS A 69 -7.93 6.00 -12.24
N HIS A 70 -8.41 7.25 -12.23
CA HIS A 70 -9.49 7.74 -11.39
C HIS A 70 -10.54 8.44 -12.25
N TYR A 71 -11.80 8.22 -11.95
CA TYR A 71 -12.95 8.75 -12.70
C TYR A 71 -14.20 8.82 -11.83
N ILE A 72 -15.11 9.71 -12.22
CA ILE A 72 -16.52 9.66 -11.83
C ILE A 72 -17.35 9.80 -13.10
N TYR A 73 -18.34 8.94 -13.27
CA TYR A 73 -19.26 9.04 -14.39
C TYR A 73 -20.64 8.53 -14.01
N PHE A 74 -21.65 9.12 -14.63
CA PHE A 74 -23.05 8.75 -14.48
C PHE A 74 -23.57 8.17 -15.80
N ILE A 75 -24.25 7.04 -15.74
CA ILE A 75 -24.88 6.38 -16.89
C ILE A 75 -26.39 6.35 -16.66
N ILE A 76 -27.14 6.81 -17.67
CA ILE A 76 -28.60 6.79 -17.68
C ILE A 76 -29.08 6.26 -19.03
N LYS A 77 -30.14 5.44 -19.04
CA LYS A 77 -30.77 5.01 -20.29
C LYS A 77 -31.64 6.14 -20.86
N ASN A 78 -31.80 6.17 -22.18
CA ASN A 78 -32.62 7.17 -22.85
C ASN A 78 -34.07 7.09 -22.34
N GLY A 79 -34.63 8.23 -21.91
CA GLY A 79 -35.99 8.32 -21.38
C GLY A 79 -36.13 7.98 -19.89
N GLU A 80 -35.11 7.40 -19.23
CA GLU A 80 -35.13 7.19 -17.79
C GLU A 80 -34.75 8.46 -17.03
N LYS A 81 -35.22 8.57 -15.77
CA LYS A 81 -34.89 9.68 -14.84
C LYS A 81 -33.83 9.29 -13.79
N THR A 82 -33.58 8.00 -13.63
CA THR A 82 -32.61 7.44 -12.69
C THR A 82 -31.53 6.69 -13.46
N GLY A 83 -30.34 6.63 -12.89
CA GLY A 83 -29.22 5.92 -13.51
C GLY A 83 -28.26 5.35 -12.48
N LYS A 84 -27.08 4.99 -12.95
CA LYS A 84 -26.00 4.44 -12.13
C LYS A 84 -24.80 5.37 -12.13
N LEU A 85 -24.37 5.76 -10.94
CA LEU A 85 -23.22 6.63 -10.73
C LEU A 85 -22.03 5.80 -10.27
N TYR A 86 -20.87 5.99 -10.91
CA TYR A 86 -19.67 5.20 -10.66
C TYR A 86 -18.54 6.09 -10.18
N PHE A 87 -17.79 5.56 -9.22
CA PHE A 87 -16.60 6.18 -8.63
C PHE A 87 -15.43 5.23 -8.74
N ASN A 88 -14.27 5.78 -9.09
CA ASN A 88 -12.97 5.16 -8.87
C ASN A 88 -12.02 6.28 -8.48
N GLN A 89 -11.70 6.40 -7.19
CA GLN A 89 -10.98 7.56 -6.65
C GLN A 89 -9.90 7.13 -5.68
N ASN A 90 -8.75 7.82 -5.74
CA ASN A 90 -7.81 7.82 -4.63
C ASN A 90 -8.28 8.84 -3.60
N ILE A 91 -9.01 8.40 -2.59
CA ILE A 91 -9.64 9.29 -1.63
C ILE A 91 -8.60 10.04 -0.76
N ARG A 92 -7.32 9.64 -0.76
CA ARG A 92 -6.22 10.41 -0.15
C ARG A 92 -5.69 11.54 -1.04
N ARG A 93 -5.87 11.46 -2.36
CA ARG A 93 -5.32 12.41 -3.33
C ARG A 93 -6.46 13.21 -3.95
N ASN A 94 -6.69 14.37 -3.34
CA ASN A 94 -7.61 15.45 -3.70
C ASN A 94 -8.20 15.36 -5.13
N TRP A 95 -9.43 14.84 -5.21
CA TRP A 95 -10.35 15.11 -6.33
C TRP A 95 -11.18 16.37 -6.07
N ILE A 96 -11.43 16.73 -4.80
CA ILE A 96 -11.91 18.05 -4.39
C ILE A 96 -10.67 18.79 -3.90
N ASP A 97 -10.43 20.00 -4.40
CA ASP A 97 -9.48 20.91 -3.74
C ASP A 97 -10.05 21.26 -2.37
N TYR A 98 -9.75 20.40 -1.38
CA TYR A 98 -10.26 20.53 -0.01
C TYR A 98 -9.88 21.89 0.57
N LYS A 99 -8.90 22.60 -0.01
CA LYS A 99 -8.57 23.97 0.38
C LYS A 99 -9.65 24.92 -0.10
N LYS A 100 -10.00 24.92 -1.39
CA LYS A 100 -11.12 25.72 -1.90
C LYS A 100 -12.46 25.37 -1.24
N ALA A 101 -12.73 24.09 -0.97
CA ALA A 101 -13.98 23.67 -0.34
C ALA A 101 -14.05 24.03 1.15
N ALA A 102 -12.94 23.92 1.88
CA ALA A 102 -12.86 24.29 3.29
C ALA A 102 -12.80 25.82 3.47
N ASP A 103 -12.03 26.53 2.63
CA ASP A 103 -11.96 28.01 2.58
C ASP A 103 -13.35 28.60 2.28
N LYS A 104 -14.14 28.00 1.38
CA LYS A 104 -15.54 28.41 1.13
C LYS A 104 -16.48 28.19 2.31
N LYS A 105 -16.15 27.27 3.22
CA LYS A 105 -16.98 26.88 4.37
C LYS A 105 -16.42 27.38 5.71
N GLY A 106 -15.33 28.16 5.70
CA GLY A 106 -14.66 28.63 6.93
C GLY A 106 -14.04 27.52 7.78
N ILE A 107 -13.73 26.35 7.20
CA ILE A 107 -13.13 25.21 7.92
C ILE A 107 -11.61 25.29 7.75
N GLU A 108 -10.84 25.24 8.83
CA GLU A 108 -9.37 25.24 8.73
C GLU A 108 -8.85 23.94 8.09
N TYR A 109 -8.09 24.08 7.01
CA TYR A 109 -7.53 22.97 6.23
C TYR A 109 -6.57 22.07 7.04
N THR A 110 -5.95 22.62 8.08
CA THR A 110 -5.03 21.92 9.00
C THR A 110 -5.68 20.73 9.72
N ASP A 111 -7.00 20.72 9.83
CA ASP A 111 -7.77 19.69 10.53
C ASP A 111 -8.06 18.43 9.71
N ILE A 112 -7.83 18.49 8.38
CA ILE A 112 -8.15 17.36 7.49
C ILE A 112 -6.90 16.51 7.22
N ILE A 113 -5.72 17.08 7.02
CA ILE A 113 -4.47 16.30 6.94
C ILE A 113 -3.32 17.13 7.53
N PRO A 114 -2.79 16.78 8.72
CA PRO A 114 -1.79 17.60 9.39
C PRO A 114 -0.53 17.76 8.53
N ARG A 115 -0.10 19.01 8.31
CA ARG A 115 1.19 19.32 7.71
C ARG A 115 2.29 19.01 8.72
N ARG A 116 3.21 18.10 8.40
CA ARG A 116 4.50 17.99 9.09
C ARG A 116 5.61 18.56 8.19
N PRO A 117 6.47 19.47 8.67
CA PRO A 117 7.42 20.24 7.85
C PRO A 117 8.38 19.40 6.98
N LEU A 118 8.61 18.14 7.35
CA LEU A 118 9.55 17.23 6.66
C LEU A 118 8.89 15.99 6.07
N MET A 119 7.57 15.80 6.26
CA MET A 119 6.83 14.67 5.71
C MET A 119 5.80 15.13 4.67
N PRO A 120 5.97 14.73 3.41
CA PRO A 120 4.98 14.98 2.35
C PRO A 120 3.61 14.43 2.75
N ARG A 121 2.52 15.15 2.43
CA ARG A 121 1.12 14.72 2.70
C ARG A 121 0.83 13.30 2.21
N VAL A 122 1.53 12.86 1.17
CA VAL A 122 1.45 11.51 0.57
C VAL A 122 1.87 10.38 1.54
N MET A 123 2.54 10.72 2.64
CA MET A 123 2.97 9.77 3.68
C MET A 123 1.97 9.62 4.83
N ALA A 124 0.93 10.46 4.91
CA ALA A 124 -0.10 10.33 5.93
C ALA A 124 -1.11 9.24 5.55
N ASP A 125 -1.51 8.44 6.52
CA ASP A 125 -2.62 7.49 6.34
C ASP A 125 -3.95 8.19 6.62
N LEU A 126 -4.98 7.90 5.82
CA LEU A 126 -6.32 8.40 6.05
C LEU A 126 -6.89 7.87 7.38
N SER A 127 -7.34 8.77 8.26
CA SER A 127 -8.05 8.44 9.50
C SER A 127 -9.54 8.21 9.26
N TYR A 128 -10.24 7.61 10.23
CA TYR A 128 -11.69 7.41 10.22
C TYR A 128 -12.47 8.71 9.98
N TYR A 129 -12.20 9.75 10.77
CA TYR A 129 -12.91 11.02 10.66
C TYR A 129 -12.66 11.70 9.31
N ASN A 130 -11.46 11.57 8.75
CA ASN A 130 -11.17 12.10 7.41
C ASN A 130 -11.90 11.32 6.32
N PHE A 131 -12.02 10.00 6.46
CA PHE A 131 -12.83 9.18 5.56
C PHE A 131 -14.30 9.66 5.54
N ILE A 132 -14.92 9.83 6.71
CA ILE A 132 -16.30 10.35 6.82
C ILE A 132 -16.43 11.70 6.13
N LYS A 133 -15.58 12.67 6.48
CA LYS A 133 -15.61 14.01 5.90
C LYS A 133 -15.53 13.97 4.38
N ILE A 134 -14.66 13.14 3.81
CA ILE A 134 -14.47 13.05 2.36
C ILE A 134 -15.70 12.46 1.66
N ILE A 135 -16.27 11.38 2.21
CA ILE A 135 -17.47 10.76 1.64
C ILE A 135 -18.68 11.72 1.71
N GLU A 136 -18.84 12.43 2.83
CA GLU A 136 -19.90 13.42 2.97
C GLU A 136 -19.72 14.61 2.03
N LEU A 137 -18.48 15.05 1.79
CA LEU A 137 -18.20 16.07 0.77
C LEU A 137 -18.60 15.59 -0.63
N TYR A 138 -18.40 14.32 -0.98
CA TYR A 138 -18.86 13.79 -2.28
C TYR A 138 -20.38 13.83 -2.38
N ALA A 139 -21.09 13.43 -1.32
CA ALA A 139 -22.54 13.48 -1.27
C ALA A 139 -23.05 14.91 -1.45
N GLU A 140 -22.47 15.88 -0.73
CA GLU A 140 -22.83 17.30 -0.82
C GLU A 140 -22.51 17.90 -2.19
N GLU A 141 -21.31 17.66 -2.74
CA GLU A 141 -20.91 18.17 -4.05
C GLU A 141 -21.80 17.65 -5.18
N LEU A 142 -22.35 16.45 -5.04
CA LEU A 142 -23.23 15.86 -6.05
C LEU A 142 -24.71 16.05 -5.74
N ALA A 143 -25.03 16.77 -4.65
CA ALA A 143 -26.39 16.97 -4.14
C ALA A 143 -27.17 15.65 -3.95
N ILE A 144 -26.47 14.58 -3.50
CA ILE A 144 -27.06 13.27 -3.20
C ILE A 144 -27.28 13.16 -1.69
N PRO A 145 -28.46 12.75 -1.21
CA PRO A 145 -28.70 12.53 0.22
C PRO A 145 -27.66 11.59 0.84
N LYS A 146 -27.11 11.97 2.01
CA LYS A 146 -26.02 11.24 2.67
C LYS A 146 -26.38 9.77 2.95
N ASN A 147 -27.62 9.48 3.33
CA ASN A 147 -28.10 8.11 3.56
C ASN A 147 -28.03 7.23 2.29
N ILE A 148 -28.33 7.80 1.12
CA ILE A 148 -28.21 7.11 -0.17
C ILE A 148 -26.73 6.90 -0.50
N PHE A 149 -25.90 7.93 -0.30
CA PHE A 149 -24.48 7.85 -0.60
C PHE A 149 -23.76 6.81 0.26
N TRP A 150 -24.06 6.75 1.56
CA TRP A 150 -23.49 5.74 2.46
C TRP A 150 -23.91 4.30 2.09
N GLY A 151 -25.05 4.13 1.41
CA GLY A 151 -25.49 2.85 0.86
C GLY A 151 -24.81 2.43 -0.45
N ALA A 152 -23.82 3.18 -0.94
CA ALA A 152 -23.14 2.86 -2.19
C ALA A 152 -22.39 1.51 -2.12
N ASN A 153 -22.52 0.72 -3.18
CA ASN A 153 -21.91 -0.60 -3.32
C ASN A 153 -20.41 -0.44 -3.62
N VAL A 154 -19.56 -0.98 -2.77
CA VAL A 154 -18.11 -0.98 -2.97
C VAL A 154 -17.72 -2.21 -3.77
N THR A 155 -17.02 -2.00 -4.88
CA THR A 155 -16.57 -3.07 -5.77
C THR A 155 -15.08 -3.35 -5.64
N GLN A 156 -14.27 -2.36 -5.28
CA GLN A 156 -12.83 -2.50 -5.04
C GLN A 156 -12.37 -1.58 -3.92
N VAL A 157 -11.38 -2.02 -3.15
CA VAL A 157 -10.81 -1.23 -2.06
C VAL A 157 -9.32 -1.50 -1.89
N GLU A 158 -8.54 -0.45 -1.68
CA GLU A 158 -7.14 -0.52 -1.25
C GLU A 158 -7.04 -0.04 0.21
N LEU A 159 -6.69 -0.98 1.10
CA LEU A 159 -6.40 -0.74 2.52
C LEU A 159 -4.88 -0.77 2.71
N GLY A 160 -4.32 0.20 3.41
CA GLY A 160 -2.90 0.13 3.77
C GLY A 160 -2.43 1.24 4.70
N VAL A 161 -1.27 0.97 5.28
CA VAL A 161 -0.64 1.83 6.28
C VAL A 161 0.83 2.05 5.98
N ASN A 162 1.32 3.25 6.30
CA ASN A 162 2.74 3.56 6.21
C ASN A 162 3.39 3.30 7.58
N LEU A 163 4.37 2.42 7.58
CA LEU A 163 5.21 2.05 8.72
C LEU A 163 6.53 2.81 8.65
N ARG A 164 7.03 3.20 9.82
CA ARG A 164 8.27 3.94 9.97
C ARG A 164 9.22 3.15 10.86
N PHE A 165 10.37 2.80 10.31
CA PHE A 165 11.42 2.10 11.03
C PHE A 165 12.64 3.00 11.16
N PRO A 166 13.31 3.05 12.33
CA PRO A 166 14.58 3.74 12.44
C PRO A 166 15.64 3.03 11.59
N THR A 167 16.51 3.80 10.92
CA THR A 167 17.63 3.23 10.17
C THR A 167 18.70 2.67 11.11
N ASN A 168 18.79 3.17 12.35
CA ASN A 168 19.71 2.67 13.36
C ASN A 168 18.94 1.94 14.47
N ILE A 169 19.39 0.73 14.83
CA ILE A 169 18.80 -0.10 15.87
C ILE A 169 19.83 -0.39 16.96
N LYS A 170 19.41 -0.43 18.22
CA LYS A 170 20.26 -0.85 19.33
C LYS A 170 20.33 -2.37 19.37
N THR A 171 21.53 -2.91 19.45
CA THR A 171 21.82 -4.34 19.54
C THR A 171 22.62 -4.63 20.81
N LYS A 172 22.86 -5.91 21.13
CA LYS A 172 23.72 -6.28 22.26
C LYS A 172 25.14 -5.72 22.10
N ASN A 173 25.59 -5.53 20.86
CA ASN A 173 26.94 -5.12 20.51
C ASN A 173 27.05 -3.61 20.16
N GLY A 174 25.98 -2.83 20.35
CA GLY A 174 26.00 -1.38 20.12
C GLY A 174 24.85 -0.87 19.26
N VAL A 175 25.15 -0.05 18.24
CA VAL A 175 24.17 0.52 17.31
C VAL A 175 24.49 0.07 15.89
N GLU A 176 23.55 -0.62 15.26
CA GLU A 176 23.70 -1.13 13.90
C GLU A 176 22.73 -0.48 12.92
N LYS A 177 23.08 -0.52 11.64
CA LYS A 177 22.21 -0.05 10.57
C LYS A 177 21.27 -1.15 10.10
N MET A 178 19.98 -0.87 10.16
CA MET A 178 18.95 -1.74 9.65
C MET A 178 18.92 -1.72 8.12
N SER A 179 19.01 -2.89 7.50
CA SER A 179 18.84 -3.06 6.07
C SER A 179 17.37 -3.19 5.71
N LEU A 180 16.83 -2.22 4.95
CA LEU A 180 15.49 -2.34 4.35
C LEU A 180 15.38 -3.55 3.42
N GLN A 181 16.47 -3.87 2.72
CA GLN A 181 16.52 -5.06 1.88
C GLN A 181 16.41 -6.33 2.73
N GLY A 182 17.12 -6.40 3.86
CA GLY A 182 17.01 -7.52 4.79
C GLY A 182 15.58 -7.74 5.29
N MET A 183 14.91 -6.66 5.71
CA MET A 183 13.50 -6.73 6.14
C MET A 183 12.55 -7.10 4.99
N LEU A 184 12.76 -6.62 3.76
CA LEU A 184 11.90 -7.01 2.64
C LEU A 184 12.15 -8.45 2.18
N SER A 185 13.38 -8.95 2.32
CA SER A 185 13.72 -10.34 2.05
C SER A 185 13.08 -11.30 3.06
N SER A 186 12.77 -10.85 4.28
CA SER A 186 12.17 -11.71 5.32
C SER A 186 10.74 -12.16 5.03
N PHE A 187 10.06 -11.56 4.08
CA PHE A 187 8.74 -12.02 3.65
C PHE A 187 8.91 -13.25 2.76
N GLY A 188 8.58 -14.43 3.27
CA GLY A 188 8.66 -15.74 2.61
C GLY A 188 7.49 -15.96 1.66
N THR A 189 6.61 -16.90 1.98
CA THR A 189 5.40 -17.26 1.22
C THR A 189 4.14 -16.71 1.87
N LEU A 190 3.03 -16.69 1.12
CA LEU A 190 1.70 -16.41 1.66
C LEU A 190 0.83 -17.64 1.40
N LYS A 191 0.20 -18.17 2.44
CA LYS A 191 -0.61 -19.39 2.36
C LYS A 191 -1.70 -19.28 1.27
N ASN A 192 -1.82 -20.33 0.47
CA ASN A 192 -2.79 -20.43 -0.64
C ASN A 192 -2.68 -19.31 -1.70
N VAL A 193 -1.52 -18.65 -1.82
CA VAL A 193 -1.25 -17.65 -2.84
C VAL A 193 -0.06 -18.10 -3.69
N PRO A 194 -0.28 -18.43 -4.97
CA PRO A 194 0.73 -19.11 -5.79
C PRO A 194 1.85 -18.19 -6.28
N GLU A 195 1.59 -16.89 -6.42
CA GLU A 195 2.52 -15.95 -7.03
C GLU A 195 3.04 -14.94 -6.00
N LYS A 196 4.38 -14.89 -5.89
CA LYS A 196 5.11 -13.86 -5.16
C LYS A 196 6.08 -13.16 -6.11
N ASP A 197 5.86 -11.86 -6.28
CA ASP A 197 6.77 -10.97 -7.00
C ASP A 197 7.70 -10.26 -6.04
N THR A 198 8.97 -10.13 -6.43
CA THR A 198 9.90 -9.21 -5.79
C THR A 198 10.25 -8.06 -6.75
N TYR A 199 10.01 -6.81 -6.32
CA TYR A 199 10.36 -5.61 -7.10
C TYR A 199 11.81 -5.23 -6.84
N GLY A 200 12.73 -6.12 -7.22
CA GLY A 200 14.15 -6.01 -6.84
C GLY A 200 14.30 -5.74 -5.34
N ARG A 201 15.07 -4.70 -4.98
CA ARG A 201 15.31 -4.31 -3.57
C ARG A 201 14.25 -3.37 -2.98
N SER A 202 13.02 -3.35 -3.51
CA SER A 202 12.03 -2.30 -3.16
C SER A 202 10.65 -2.75 -2.75
N GLY A 203 10.36 -4.04 -2.82
CA GLY A 203 9.14 -4.57 -2.23
C GLY A 203 8.86 -6.00 -2.64
N VAL A 204 7.87 -6.56 -1.97
CA VAL A 204 7.29 -7.88 -2.21
C VAL A 204 5.80 -7.68 -2.51
N ARG A 205 5.27 -8.46 -3.45
CA ARG A 205 3.82 -8.54 -3.69
C ARG A 205 3.40 -9.99 -3.80
N PHE A 206 2.39 -10.35 -3.02
CA PHE A 206 1.67 -11.61 -3.15
C PHE A 206 0.42 -11.37 -3.98
N LYS A 207 0.21 -12.15 -5.04
CA LYS A 207 -0.91 -11.97 -5.96
C LYS A 207 -1.83 -13.18 -5.94
N ALA A 208 -3.09 -12.93 -5.63
CA ALA A 208 -4.20 -13.84 -5.85
C ALA A 208 -5.18 -13.23 -6.87
N ASP A 209 -6.16 -14.03 -7.29
CA ASP A 209 -7.17 -13.61 -8.25
C ASP A 209 -8.02 -12.45 -7.69
N ALA A 210 -8.52 -12.60 -6.46
CA ALA A 210 -9.41 -11.65 -5.81
C ALA A 210 -8.68 -10.52 -5.07
N PHE A 211 -7.40 -10.67 -4.74
CA PHE A 211 -6.66 -9.69 -3.94
C PHE A 211 -5.15 -9.70 -4.17
N GLU A 212 -4.48 -8.65 -3.70
CA GLU A 212 -3.03 -8.56 -3.65
C GLU A 212 -2.58 -7.98 -2.30
N ILE A 213 -1.49 -8.50 -1.75
CA ILE A 213 -0.80 -7.89 -0.60
C ILE A 213 0.55 -7.37 -1.09
N SER A 214 0.83 -6.08 -0.89
CA SER A 214 2.09 -5.44 -1.27
C SER A 214 2.79 -4.84 -0.06
N ILE A 215 4.08 -5.17 0.11
CA ILE A 215 4.98 -4.59 1.11
C ILE A 215 6.13 -3.91 0.39
N TYR A 216 6.30 -2.58 0.49
CA TYR A 216 7.28 -1.89 -0.36
C TYR A 216 7.82 -0.57 0.22
N ASP A 217 8.96 -0.11 -0.29
CA ASP A 217 9.56 1.19 0.02
C ASP A 217 8.69 2.33 -0.52
N LYS A 218 7.92 2.95 0.37
CA LYS A 218 6.99 4.02 0.02
C LYS A 218 7.72 5.27 -0.46
N LEU A 219 8.85 5.63 0.14
CA LEU A 219 9.59 6.82 -0.25
C LEU A 219 10.16 6.66 -1.66
N LYS A 220 10.74 5.50 -1.97
CA LYS A 220 11.24 5.19 -3.32
C LYS A 220 10.11 5.24 -4.34
N ARG A 221 8.93 4.66 -4.06
CA ARG A 221 7.76 4.75 -4.96
C ARG A 221 7.40 6.20 -5.23
N ILE A 222 7.18 7.00 -4.18
CA ILE A 222 6.70 8.38 -4.31
C ILE A 222 7.66 9.25 -5.13
N ILE A 223 8.98 9.05 -4.97
CA ILE A 223 10.00 9.77 -5.76
C ILE A 223 9.95 9.33 -7.22
N PHE A 224 9.91 8.02 -7.48
CA PHE A 224 9.84 7.47 -8.84
C PHE A 224 8.59 7.96 -9.58
N THR A 225 7.44 7.99 -8.90
CA THR A 225 6.17 8.48 -9.46
C THR A 225 6.07 10.00 -9.52
N LYS A 226 7.14 10.74 -9.16
CA LYS A 226 7.19 12.22 -9.12
C LYS A 226 6.03 12.84 -8.33
N GLU A 227 5.58 12.18 -7.28
CA GLU A 227 4.45 12.65 -6.46
C GLU A 227 4.86 13.76 -5.50
N ILE A 228 6.15 13.81 -5.17
CA ILE A 228 6.80 14.93 -4.48
C ILE A 228 7.88 15.47 -5.42
N PHE A 229 8.18 16.76 -5.27
CA PHE A 229 9.27 17.42 -6.00
C PHE A 229 9.05 17.48 -7.52
N LYS A 230 7.79 17.54 -7.98
CA LYS A 230 7.42 17.68 -9.41
C LYS A 230 8.26 18.73 -10.16
N ASN A 231 8.61 19.83 -9.48
CA ASN A 231 9.32 20.98 -10.06
C ASN A 231 10.75 21.15 -9.50
N LYS A 232 11.43 20.09 -9.04
CA LYS A 232 12.82 20.18 -8.55
C LYS A 232 13.77 19.37 -9.44
N LYS A 233 15.02 19.84 -9.55
CA LYS A 233 16.12 19.13 -10.23
C LYS A 233 16.35 17.74 -9.61
N GLU A 234 16.69 16.75 -10.44
CA GLU A 234 16.84 15.35 -10.02
C GLU A 234 17.91 15.16 -8.94
N SER A 235 19.03 15.87 -9.05
CA SER A 235 20.11 15.88 -8.05
C SER A 235 19.65 16.28 -6.64
N VAL A 236 18.69 17.20 -6.54
CA VAL A 236 18.11 17.63 -5.26
C VAL A 236 17.19 16.54 -4.69
N LYS A 237 16.43 15.84 -5.54
CA LYS A 237 15.58 14.72 -5.10
C LYS A 237 16.42 13.58 -4.55
N VAL A 238 17.50 13.21 -5.24
CA VAL A 238 18.44 12.17 -4.80
C VAL A 238 19.09 12.53 -3.46
N LYS A 239 19.60 13.76 -3.30
CA LYS A 239 20.17 14.22 -2.03
C LYS A 239 19.17 14.20 -0.87
N ARG A 240 17.93 14.66 -1.11
CA ARG A 240 16.86 14.62 -0.08
C ARG A 240 16.43 13.19 0.25
N ARG A 241 16.33 12.31 -0.74
CA ARG A 241 16.07 10.88 -0.52
C ARG A 241 17.12 10.26 0.38
N LYS A 242 18.40 10.51 0.11
CA LYS A 242 19.51 10.00 0.90
C LYS A 242 19.40 10.48 2.35
N LYS A 243 19.20 11.78 2.57
CA LYS A 243 19.00 12.35 3.92
C LYS A 243 17.79 11.78 4.67
N ILE A 244 16.68 11.49 3.99
CA ILE A 244 15.49 10.93 4.63
C ILE A 244 15.74 9.44 5.00
N ASN A 245 16.32 8.66 4.07
CA ASN A 245 16.63 7.25 4.28
C ASN A 245 17.78 7.00 5.27
N GLU A 246 18.63 8.01 5.51
CA GLU A 246 19.65 7.98 6.56
C GLU A 246 19.05 7.90 7.96
N ILE A 247 17.80 8.34 8.15
CA ILE A 247 17.16 8.43 9.47
C ILE A 247 16.06 7.38 9.62
N HIS A 248 15.20 7.20 8.62
CA HIS A 248 14.12 6.23 8.67
C HIS A 248 13.87 5.53 7.34
N HIS A 249 13.50 4.26 7.43
CA HIS A 249 12.87 3.52 6.35
C HIS A 249 11.34 3.68 6.41
N PHE A 250 10.72 3.90 5.25
CA PHE A 250 9.27 4.05 5.12
C PHE A 250 8.71 2.89 4.31
N ILE A 251 8.13 1.92 4.99
CA ILE A 251 7.54 0.73 4.38
C ILE A 251 6.04 0.92 4.33
N ARG A 252 5.41 0.60 3.21
CA ARG A 252 3.95 0.51 3.13
C ARG A 252 3.52 -0.94 3.11
N TYR A 253 2.56 -1.26 3.97
CA TYR A 253 1.80 -2.51 3.95
C TYR A 253 0.43 -2.22 3.34
N GLU A 254 0.05 -2.93 2.28
CA GLU A 254 -1.14 -2.64 1.48
C GLU A 254 -1.85 -3.93 1.06
N LEU A 255 -3.13 -4.05 1.40
CA LEU A 255 -4.08 -5.03 0.89
C LEU A 255 -4.95 -4.36 -0.18
N ARG A 256 -4.90 -4.86 -1.41
CA ARG A 256 -5.77 -4.46 -2.51
C ARG A 256 -6.78 -5.57 -2.78
N VAL A 257 -8.05 -5.29 -2.54
CA VAL A 257 -9.17 -6.16 -2.93
C VAL A 257 -9.59 -5.78 -4.36
N LYS A 258 -9.37 -6.68 -5.31
CA LYS A 258 -9.66 -6.47 -6.74
C LYS A 258 -11.14 -6.60 -7.07
N GLU A 259 -11.87 -7.38 -6.29
CA GLU A 259 -13.32 -7.55 -6.42
C GLU A 259 -13.90 -8.00 -5.07
N VAL A 260 -14.67 -7.13 -4.41
CA VAL A 260 -15.24 -7.37 -3.08
C VAL A 260 -16.15 -8.61 -3.06
N SER A 261 -16.97 -8.82 -4.09
CA SER A 261 -17.85 -9.99 -4.22
C SER A 261 -17.11 -11.33 -4.25
N SER A 262 -15.88 -11.36 -4.74
CA SER A 262 -15.04 -12.56 -4.83
C SER A 262 -14.10 -12.74 -3.64
N PHE A 263 -13.97 -11.73 -2.77
CA PHE A 263 -13.03 -11.72 -1.65
C PHE A 263 -13.59 -12.44 -0.42
N ARG A 264 -13.48 -13.76 -0.41
CA ARG A 264 -14.07 -14.66 0.60
C ARG A 264 -13.17 -14.87 1.84
N ARG A 265 -12.55 -13.82 2.39
CA ARG A 265 -11.86 -13.92 3.68
C ARG A 265 -12.85 -13.63 4.82
N GLU A 266 -13.03 -14.60 5.72
CA GLU A 266 -14.02 -14.54 6.81
C GLU A 266 -13.89 -13.28 7.66
N SER A 267 -12.66 -12.88 8.00
CA SER A 267 -12.41 -11.66 8.78
C SER A 267 -12.98 -10.39 8.11
N PHE A 268 -13.08 -10.34 6.77
CA PHE A 268 -13.62 -9.22 6.01
C PHE A 268 -15.08 -9.38 5.58
N ALA A 269 -15.69 -10.54 5.77
CA ALA A 269 -17.05 -10.83 5.33
C ALA A 269 -18.05 -9.78 5.87
N GLY A 270 -18.82 -9.18 4.96
CA GLY A 270 -19.83 -8.16 5.28
C GLY A 270 -19.29 -6.77 5.64
N LYS A 271 -17.97 -6.57 5.75
CA LYS A 271 -17.38 -5.32 6.25
C LYS A 271 -16.96 -4.34 5.15
N LEU A 272 -16.99 -4.78 3.90
CA LEU A 272 -16.51 -4.04 2.73
C LEU A 272 -17.58 -3.83 1.66
N ASN A 273 -18.83 -4.29 1.87
CA ASN A 273 -19.84 -4.31 0.81
C ASN A 273 -20.35 -2.91 0.45
N THR A 274 -20.52 -2.06 1.46
CA THR A 274 -20.96 -0.67 1.28
C THR A 274 -20.02 0.32 1.96
N LEU A 275 -20.15 1.61 1.60
CA LEU A 275 -19.44 2.67 2.32
C LEU A 275 -19.80 2.69 3.81
N LYS A 276 -21.07 2.40 4.13
CA LYS A 276 -21.56 2.27 5.51
C LYS A 276 -20.90 1.11 6.23
N ASP A 277 -20.74 -0.04 5.60
CA ASP A 277 -20.06 -1.19 6.23
C ASP A 277 -18.62 -0.86 6.59
N ILE A 278 -17.90 -0.16 5.69
CA ILE A 278 -16.54 0.31 5.96
C ILE A 278 -16.50 1.28 7.14
N LYS A 279 -17.46 2.21 7.18
CA LYS A 279 -17.58 3.19 8.27
C LYS A 279 -17.84 2.48 9.60
N ASP A 280 -18.83 1.61 9.65
CA ASP A 280 -19.31 1.02 10.90
C ASP A 280 -18.37 -0.08 11.41
N ASN A 281 -17.53 -0.67 10.55
CA ASN A 281 -16.57 -1.73 10.89
C ASN A 281 -15.10 -1.27 10.86
N TRP A 282 -14.81 0.04 10.94
CA TRP A 282 -13.46 0.58 10.75
C TRP A 282 -12.38 -0.12 11.60
N ASP A 283 -12.62 -0.29 12.90
CA ASP A 283 -11.66 -0.90 13.82
C ASP A 283 -11.50 -2.41 13.57
N LEU A 284 -12.57 -3.08 13.15
CA LEU A 284 -12.54 -4.48 12.75
C LEU A 284 -11.77 -4.67 11.44
N LEU A 285 -11.86 -3.73 10.50
CA LEU A 285 -11.06 -3.73 9.28
C LEU A 285 -9.56 -3.56 9.57
N LEU A 286 -9.20 -2.71 10.55
CA LEU A 286 -7.81 -2.59 11.00
C LEU A 286 -7.29 -3.89 11.61
N THR A 287 -8.11 -4.55 12.44
CA THR A 287 -7.77 -5.85 13.04
C THR A 287 -7.65 -6.95 11.97
N SER A 288 -8.59 -6.97 11.01
CA SER A 288 -8.56 -7.92 9.89
C SER A 288 -7.37 -7.71 8.97
N LEU A 289 -6.93 -6.46 8.78
CA LEU A 289 -5.72 -6.12 8.04
C LEU A 289 -4.45 -6.57 8.76
N PHE A 290 -4.43 -6.58 10.10
CA PHE A 290 -3.34 -7.22 10.84
C PHE A 290 -3.37 -8.74 10.62
N GLY A 291 -4.53 -9.38 10.78
CA GLY A 291 -4.69 -10.83 10.63
C GLY A 291 -4.27 -11.38 9.25
N THR A 292 -4.18 -10.55 8.20
CA THR A 292 -3.62 -11.02 6.92
C THR A 292 -2.12 -11.32 6.98
N THR A 293 -1.41 -10.94 8.03
CA THR A 293 -0.01 -11.34 8.24
C THR A 293 0.14 -12.72 8.84
N GLU A 294 -0.90 -13.30 9.46
CA GLU A 294 -0.83 -14.64 10.07
C GLU A 294 -0.62 -15.76 9.02
N ASP A 295 -1.03 -15.51 7.78
CA ASP A 295 -0.83 -16.40 6.65
C ASP A 295 0.53 -16.22 5.96
N ILE A 296 1.32 -15.22 6.36
CA ILE A 296 2.62 -14.90 5.75
C ILE A 296 3.71 -15.64 6.51
N ASP A 297 4.45 -16.48 5.81
CA ASP A 297 5.66 -17.08 6.34
C ASP A 297 6.76 -16.03 6.38
N PHE A 298 7.41 -15.90 7.54
CA PHE A 298 8.59 -15.07 7.70
C PHE A 298 9.85 -15.94 7.73
N VAL A 299 10.81 -15.56 6.90
CA VAL A 299 12.16 -16.12 6.92
C VAL A 299 13.06 -15.12 7.62
N ASP A 300 13.65 -15.50 8.74
CA ASP A 300 14.64 -14.65 9.39
C ASP A 300 15.91 -14.59 8.54
N PHE A 301 15.98 -13.60 7.67
CA PHE A 301 17.22 -13.27 6.96
C PHE A 301 18.14 -12.56 7.94
N LEU A 302 19.25 -13.22 8.29
CA LEU A 302 20.41 -12.58 8.92
C LEU A 302 20.74 -11.31 8.12
N SER A 303 20.96 -10.19 8.82
CA SER A 303 21.48 -9.00 8.13
C SER A 303 22.83 -9.36 7.48
N PRO A 304 23.20 -8.77 6.34
CA PRO A 304 24.50 -9.04 5.71
C PRO A 304 25.69 -8.84 6.66
N GLU A 305 25.57 -7.94 7.62
CA GLU A 305 26.58 -7.65 8.63
C GLU A 305 26.69 -8.75 9.70
N ILE A 306 25.55 -9.30 10.15
CA ILE A 306 25.50 -10.46 11.07
C ILE A 306 25.92 -11.73 10.38
N GLU A 307 25.51 -11.89 9.13
CA GLU A 307 26.02 -12.94 8.26
C GLU A 307 27.55 -12.87 8.24
N ASN A 308 28.15 -11.70 7.99
CA ASN A 308 29.61 -11.56 8.04
C ASN A 308 30.22 -11.87 9.42
N GLU A 309 29.59 -11.47 10.53
CA GLU A 309 30.09 -11.76 11.89
C GLU A 309 29.98 -13.26 12.25
N LEU A 310 28.86 -13.91 11.91
CA LEU A 310 28.66 -15.35 12.07
C LEU A 310 29.58 -16.15 11.13
N ILE A 311 29.81 -15.65 9.92
CA ILE A 311 30.78 -16.21 8.96
C ILE A 311 32.18 -16.16 9.57
N LEU A 312 32.64 -14.97 9.99
CA LEU A 312 33.99 -14.81 10.50
C LEU A 312 34.22 -15.64 11.76
N SER A 313 33.29 -15.59 12.73
CA SER A 313 33.40 -16.34 13.97
C SER A 313 33.40 -17.87 13.80
N GLN A 314 32.69 -18.40 12.80
CA GLN A 314 32.70 -19.84 12.53
C GLN A 314 33.87 -20.28 11.65
N LEU A 315 34.31 -19.44 10.71
CA LEU A 315 35.45 -19.73 9.83
C LEU A 315 36.80 -19.53 10.51
N ASP A 316 36.88 -18.77 11.60
CA ASP A 316 38.08 -18.65 12.45
C ASP A 316 38.50 -20.02 13.03
N SER A 317 37.58 -20.98 13.12
CA SER A 317 37.86 -22.36 13.53
C SER A 317 38.73 -23.16 12.54
N LYS A 318 38.98 -22.63 11.33
CA LYS A 318 39.66 -23.31 10.21
C LYS A 318 39.09 -24.70 9.85
N SER A 319 37.89 -25.05 10.33
CA SER A 319 37.28 -26.35 10.05
C SER A 319 36.72 -26.41 8.64
N LYS A 320 37.07 -27.47 7.91
CA LYS A 320 36.50 -27.75 6.59
C LYS A 320 34.99 -27.98 6.69
N SER A 321 34.48 -28.71 7.69
CA SER A 321 33.03 -29.01 7.78
C SER A 321 32.21 -27.74 7.95
N LEU A 322 32.62 -26.83 8.84
CA LEU A 322 31.93 -25.56 9.07
C LEU A 322 31.88 -24.68 7.81
N PHE A 323 32.90 -24.74 6.95
CA PHE A 323 32.86 -24.06 5.66
C PHE A 323 31.87 -24.71 4.68
N TYR A 324 31.75 -26.04 4.68
CA TYR A 324 30.73 -26.74 3.89
C TYR A 324 29.31 -26.40 4.37
N ASP A 325 29.08 -26.41 5.68
CA ASP A 325 27.79 -26.09 6.29
C ASP A 325 27.36 -24.67 5.90
N TYR A 326 28.31 -23.74 5.93
CA TYR A 326 28.10 -22.38 5.47
C TYR A 326 27.72 -22.28 3.98
N LEU A 327 28.37 -23.03 3.09
CA LEU A 327 28.02 -23.02 1.67
C LEU A 327 26.62 -23.57 1.42
N ILE A 328 26.22 -24.60 2.17
CA ILE A 328 24.86 -25.15 2.12
C ILE A 328 23.87 -24.08 2.58
N TYR A 329 24.11 -23.44 3.73
CA TYR A 329 23.28 -22.35 4.23
C TYR A 329 23.13 -21.22 3.19
N GLN A 330 24.22 -20.82 2.53
CA GLN A 330 24.17 -19.79 1.47
C GLN A 330 23.35 -20.22 0.26
N GLY A 331 23.45 -21.49 -0.14
CA GLY A 331 22.63 -22.06 -1.21
C GLY A 331 21.14 -21.98 -0.87
N VAL A 332 20.78 -22.44 0.32
CA VAL A 332 19.40 -22.42 0.85
C VAL A 332 18.87 -21.00 0.95
N LYS A 333 19.66 -20.08 1.51
CA LYS A 333 19.32 -18.65 1.65
C LYS A 333 19.08 -17.97 0.32
N LYS A 334 19.90 -18.26 -0.70
CA LYS A 334 19.82 -17.62 -2.02
C LYS A 334 18.61 -18.09 -2.83
N ILE A 335 18.25 -19.36 -2.69
CA ILE A 335 17.19 -19.99 -3.48
C ILE A 335 15.83 -19.88 -2.77
N GLY A 336 15.83 -19.87 -1.43
CA GLY A 336 14.65 -20.02 -0.59
C GLY A 336 14.54 -21.46 -0.09
N TYR A 337 14.24 -21.66 1.20
CA TYR A 337 14.21 -22.99 1.82
C TYR A 337 13.25 -23.95 1.10
N THR A 338 12.02 -23.52 0.87
CA THR A 338 11.00 -24.33 0.19
C THR A 338 11.43 -24.70 -1.23
N GLU A 339 11.95 -23.74 -1.99
CA GLU A 339 12.45 -23.94 -3.34
C GLU A 339 13.72 -24.82 -3.36
N PHE A 340 14.58 -24.71 -2.36
CA PHE A 340 15.79 -25.54 -2.24
C PHE A 340 15.42 -27.01 -1.98
N ILE A 341 14.49 -27.25 -1.04
CA ILE A 341 13.98 -28.60 -0.77
C ILE A 341 13.23 -29.17 -1.97
N ARG A 342 12.46 -28.35 -2.69
CA ARG A 342 11.69 -28.80 -3.85
C ARG A 342 12.54 -29.02 -5.11
N ASP A 343 13.51 -28.15 -5.37
CA ASP A 343 14.18 -28.08 -6.67
C ASP A 343 15.64 -28.53 -6.62
N ILE A 344 16.32 -28.42 -5.49
CA ILE A 344 17.75 -28.76 -5.36
C ILE A 344 17.95 -30.13 -4.71
N VAL A 345 17.28 -30.42 -3.59
CA VAL A 345 17.40 -31.73 -2.91
C VAL A 345 17.10 -32.90 -3.86
N PRO A 346 16.10 -32.85 -4.76
CA PRO A 346 15.85 -33.95 -5.69
C PRO A 346 16.96 -34.18 -6.73
N LEU A 347 17.81 -33.18 -7.00
CA LEU A 347 18.96 -33.32 -7.90
C LEU A 347 20.09 -34.13 -7.26
N VAL A 348 20.09 -34.29 -5.94
CA VAL A 348 21.05 -35.12 -5.21
C VAL A 348 20.74 -36.60 -5.41
N ASN A 349 21.79 -37.41 -5.44
CA ASN A 349 21.72 -38.86 -5.60
C ASN A 349 20.70 -39.47 -4.62
N ILE A 350 19.79 -40.30 -5.14
CA ILE A 350 18.72 -40.96 -4.38
C ILE A 350 19.22 -41.63 -3.10
N LYS A 351 20.42 -42.21 -3.11
CA LYS A 351 20.98 -42.96 -1.97
C LYS A 351 21.34 -42.06 -0.78
N THR A 352 21.75 -40.82 -1.03
CA THR A 352 22.19 -39.87 0.01
C THR A 352 21.20 -38.72 0.22
N ARG A 353 20.16 -38.63 -0.62
CA ARG A 353 19.19 -37.53 -0.62
C ARG A 353 18.55 -37.28 0.74
N ARG A 354 18.13 -38.33 1.44
CA ARG A 354 17.45 -38.20 2.75
C ARG A 354 18.40 -37.66 3.82
N GLU A 355 19.65 -38.09 3.79
CA GLU A 355 20.70 -37.63 4.70
C GLU A 355 21.06 -36.17 4.41
N PHE A 356 21.28 -35.83 3.14
CA PHE A 356 21.54 -34.46 2.71
C PHE A 356 20.38 -33.52 3.05
N GLN A 357 19.13 -33.96 2.89
CA GLN A 357 17.97 -33.16 3.31
C GLN A 357 17.98 -32.88 4.82
N LYS A 358 18.26 -33.91 5.63
CA LYS A 358 18.36 -33.75 7.09
C LYS A 358 19.49 -32.79 7.49
N GLU A 359 20.62 -32.89 6.82
CA GLU A 359 21.78 -32.00 6.99
C GLU A 359 21.42 -30.55 6.62
N VAL A 360 20.73 -30.34 5.49
CA VAL A 360 20.20 -29.03 5.08
C VAL A 360 19.27 -28.44 6.14
N ASP A 361 18.35 -29.25 6.69
CA ASP A 361 17.42 -28.82 7.74
C ASP A 361 18.17 -28.38 9.01
N GLU A 362 19.09 -29.22 9.49
CA GLU A 362 19.90 -28.96 10.69
C GLU A 362 20.77 -27.70 10.54
N ILE A 363 21.49 -27.56 9.42
CA ILE A 363 22.32 -26.40 9.11
C ILE A 363 21.45 -25.14 9.01
N TYR A 364 20.33 -25.23 8.30
CA TYR A 364 19.47 -24.08 8.12
C TYR A 364 18.94 -23.58 9.47
N ASP A 365 18.50 -24.47 10.35
CA ASP A 365 18.05 -24.11 11.69
C ASP A 365 19.20 -23.61 12.59
N GLU A 366 20.38 -24.24 12.53
CA GLU A 366 21.54 -23.82 13.33
C GLU A 366 21.96 -22.38 13.00
N PHE A 367 22.09 -22.04 11.72
CA PHE A 367 22.52 -20.71 11.29
C PHE A 367 21.40 -19.67 11.37
N ARG A 368 20.14 -20.08 11.17
CA ARG A 368 18.97 -19.21 11.32
C ARG A 368 18.78 -18.72 12.76
N ASN A 369 19.05 -19.57 13.76
CA ASN A 369 18.78 -19.26 15.16
C ASN A 369 19.83 -18.39 15.86
N LYS A 370 20.99 -18.12 15.23
CA LYS A 370 22.10 -17.33 15.81
C LYS A 370 21.93 -15.81 15.63
N ASN A 371 20.73 -15.27 15.80
CA ASN A 371 20.47 -13.83 15.64
C ASN A 371 20.96 -13.00 16.87
N PRO A 372 21.98 -12.10 16.73
CA PRO A 372 22.41 -11.20 17.79
C PRO A 372 21.42 -10.05 18.07
N TYR A 373 20.43 -9.82 17.19
CA TYR A 373 19.31 -8.94 17.51
C TYR A 373 18.46 -9.59 18.60
N ASN A 374 18.15 -8.85 19.68
CA ASN A 374 17.16 -9.26 20.69
C ASN A 374 15.73 -9.45 20.11
N THR A 375 15.53 -9.23 18.80
CA THR A 375 14.24 -9.16 18.10
C THR A 375 14.42 -9.50 16.61
N SER A 376 13.60 -10.39 16.04
CA SER A 376 13.57 -10.71 14.59
C SER A 376 13.01 -9.57 13.72
N TYR A 377 13.30 -9.57 12.41
CA TYR A 377 12.68 -8.61 11.47
C TYR A 377 11.16 -8.78 11.42
N GLU A 378 10.69 -10.03 11.51
CA GLU A 378 9.27 -10.35 11.68
C GLU A 378 8.68 -9.61 12.88
N LYS A 379 9.22 -9.84 14.08
CA LYS A 379 8.69 -9.24 15.31
C LYS A 379 8.74 -7.72 15.25
N MET A 380 9.83 -7.13 14.73
CA MET A 380 9.92 -5.69 14.51
C MET A 380 8.82 -5.17 13.58
N PHE A 381 8.56 -5.87 12.48
CA PHE A 381 7.54 -5.51 11.51
C PHE A 381 6.13 -5.62 12.11
N LEU A 382 5.81 -6.76 12.72
CA LEU A 382 4.50 -7.03 13.33
C LEU A 382 4.20 -6.06 14.47
N ASP A 383 5.16 -5.80 15.37
CA ASP A 383 4.98 -4.83 16.46
C ASP A 383 4.71 -3.41 15.92
N THR A 384 5.45 -3.02 14.89
CA THR A 384 5.31 -1.69 14.26
C THR A 384 3.97 -1.57 13.53
N LEU A 385 3.56 -2.63 12.82
CA LEU A 385 2.28 -2.72 12.14
C LEU A 385 1.13 -2.63 13.14
N ASN A 386 1.16 -3.44 14.20
CA ASN A 386 0.12 -3.46 15.24
C ASN A 386 -0.04 -2.07 15.89
N LYS A 387 1.07 -1.48 16.37
CA LYS A 387 1.06 -0.12 16.94
C LYS A 387 0.51 0.91 15.95
N ARG A 388 0.82 0.78 14.67
CA ARG A 388 0.33 1.71 13.64
C ARG A 388 -1.17 1.55 13.42
N LEU A 389 -1.68 0.32 13.33
CA LEU A 389 -3.11 0.04 13.16
C LEU A 389 -3.90 0.51 14.37
N ASP A 390 -3.42 0.24 15.59
CA ASP A 390 -4.02 0.76 16.83
C ASP A 390 -4.08 2.29 16.86
N SER A 391 -3.06 2.98 16.35
CA SER A 391 -3.07 4.44 16.27
C SER A 391 -4.16 5.02 15.36
N LEU A 392 -4.71 4.20 14.45
CA LEU A 392 -5.75 4.56 13.48
C LEU A 392 -7.15 4.12 13.91
N LYS A 393 -7.28 3.38 15.02
CA LYS A 393 -8.58 3.05 15.60
C LYS A 393 -9.35 4.30 16.01
N ILE A 394 -10.66 4.18 16.10
CA ILE A 394 -11.53 5.29 16.50
C ILE A 394 -11.17 5.65 17.95
N LYS A 395 -10.61 6.85 18.12
CA LYS A 395 -10.36 7.40 19.46
C LYS A 395 -11.57 8.23 19.88
N PRO A 396 -12.05 8.10 21.14
CA PRO A 396 -12.99 9.06 21.68
C PRO A 396 -12.42 10.47 21.48
N LEU A 397 -13.23 11.39 20.96
CA LEU A 397 -12.89 12.81 21.02
C LEU A 397 -12.80 13.17 22.50
N LEU A 398 -11.59 13.13 23.05
CA LEU A 398 -11.31 13.79 24.31
C LEU A 398 -11.49 15.27 24.02
N TYR A 399 -12.68 15.78 24.30
CA TYR A 399 -12.90 17.22 24.43
C TYR A 399 -11.88 17.67 25.47
N LYS A 400 -10.82 18.36 25.01
CA LYS A 400 -10.11 19.27 25.89
C LYS A 400 -11.11 20.36 26.20
N THR A 401 -11.88 20.17 27.28
CA THR A 401 -12.49 21.28 28.01
C THR A 401 -11.32 22.17 28.39
N SER A 402 -11.10 23.19 27.59
CA SER A 402 -10.35 24.37 28.02
C SER A 402 -11.14 24.92 29.19
N ILE A 403 -10.71 24.57 30.39
CA ILE A 403 -11.12 25.24 31.62
C ILE A 403 -10.57 26.66 31.49
N TYR A 404 -11.36 27.56 30.91
CA TYR A 404 -11.29 28.95 31.31
C TYR A 404 -12.01 29.02 32.65
N THR A 405 -11.24 28.85 33.72
CA THR A 405 -11.62 29.37 35.03
C THR A 405 -11.72 30.89 34.90
N LEU A 406 -12.85 31.38 35.43
CA LEU A 406 -13.37 32.74 35.55
C LEU A 406 -12.34 33.88 35.61
#